data_AF-A0A420YV54-F1
#
_entry.id   AF-A0A420YV54-F1
#
_cell.length_a   1.000
_cell.length_b   1.000
_cell.length_c   1.000
_cell.angle_alpha   90.00
_cell.angle_beta   90.00
_cell.angle_gamma   90.00
#
_symmetry.space_group_name_H-M   'P 1'
#
loop_
_entity.id
_entity.type
_entity.pdbx_description
1 polymer ?
#
loop_
_entity_poly.entity_id
_entity_poly.type
_entity_poly.pdbx_seq_one_letter_code
_entity_poly.pdbx_strand_id
1 'polypeptide(L)'
;MTAKFEKVETNKVVLTFEISQEDIKKGLDQAFNRVKKNVNVPGFRKGKVSRQVFEKMYGEEALYQDALNILLPDAYDNAVEETGIFPVTQPKIDIESIEKGKPWVIKAEVIVKPEVKLGEYKGLT
;
A
#
# COMPACT_ATOMS: atom_id res chain seq x y z
N MET A 1 5.15 -9.92 -7.25
CA MET A 1 5.04 -9.43 -5.87
C MET A 1 6.00 -10.26 -5.03
N THR A 2 6.82 -9.63 -4.20
CA THR A 2 7.69 -10.35 -3.26
C THR A 2 7.22 -9.97 -1.86
N ALA A 3 6.54 -10.87 -1.17
CA ALA A 3 6.13 -10.67 0.22
C ALA A 3 7.14 -11.38 1.14
N LYS A 4 7.78 -10.62 2.04
CA LYS A 4 8.62 -11.17 3.12
C LYS A 4 7.83 -11.12 4.43
N PHE A 5 7.80 -12.26 5.10
CA PHE A 5 7.09 -12.48 6.34
C PHE A 5 8.08 -12.57 7.50
N GLU A 6 7.92 -11.72 8.52
CA GLU A 6 8.61 -11.84 9.80
C GLU A 6 7.60 -11.84 10.96
N LYS A 7 7.62 -12.93 11.74
CA LYS A 7 6.87 -13.06 13.00
C LYS A 7 7.69 -12.39 14.12
N VAL A 8 7.20 -11.27 14.65
CA VAL A 8 7.90 -10.52 15.71
C VAL A 8 7.45 -10.96 17.11
N GLU A 9 6.16 -11.26 17.31
CA GLU A 9 5.60 -11.77 18.58
C GLU A 9 4.47 -12.79 18.35
N THR A 10 3.95 -13.42 19.41
CA THR A 10 2.87 -14.44 19.37
C THR A 10 1.69 -14.06 18.47
N ASN A 11 1.33 -12.76 18.44
CA ASN A 11 0.21 -12.24 17.64
C ASN A 11 0.59 -11.07 16.71
N LYS A 12 1.84 -10.60 16.68
CA LYS A 12 2.26 -9.47 15.82
C LYS A 12 3.04 -9.99 14.62
N VAL A 13 2.58 -9.64 13.43
CA VAL A 13 3.23 -9.98 12.16
C VAL A 13 3.59 -8.69 11.45
N VAL A 14 4.83 -8.61 10.97
CA VAL A 14 5.26 -7.55 10.07
C VAL A 14 5.24 -8.12 8.66
N LEU A 15 4.35 -7.59 7.85
CA LEU A 15 4.16 -7.95 6.45
C LEU A 15 4.88 -6.90 5.60
N THR A 16 6.00 -7.29 5.00
CA THR A 16 6.75 -6.44 4.08
C THR A 16 6.40 -6.84 2.67
N PHE A 17 5.83 -5.93 1.89
CA PHE A 17 5.45 -6.19 0.51
C PHE A 17 6.00 -5.10 -0.41
N GLU A 18 6.35 -5.55 -1.62
CA GLU A 18 6.88 -4.70 -2.67
C GLU A 18 5.82 -4.50 -3.76
N ILE A 19 5.49 -3.23 -4.04
CA ILE A 19 4.62 -2.87 -5.16
C ILE A 19 5.47 -2.73 -6.42
N SER A 20 5.05 -3.41 -7.49
CA SER A 20 5.75 -3.39 -8.77
C SER A 20 5.69 -2.01 -9.44
N GLN A 21 6.67 -1.69 -10.28
CA GLN A 21 6.64 -0.42 -11.02
C GLN A 21 5.45 -0.29 -11.98
N GLU A 22 4.93 -1.40 -12.48
CA GLU A 22 3.80 -1.40 -13.40
C GLU A 22 2.53 -0.94 -12.68
N ASP A 23 2.31 -1.43 -11.46
CA ASP A 23 1.18 -1.04 -10.63
C ASP A 23 1.34 0.40 -10.14
N ILE A 24 2.57 0.81 -9.78
CA ILE A 24 2.88 2.20 -9.44
C ILE A 24 2.53 3.14 -10.60
N LYS A 25 2.92 2.82 -11.84
CA LYS A 25 2.58 3.66 -13.01
C LYS A 25 1.06 3.79 -13.19
N LYS A 26 0.33 2.69 -13.09
CA LYS A 26 -1.15 2.70 -13.17
C LYS A 26 -1.77 3.55 -12.07
N GLY A 27 -1.30 3.42 -10.83
CA GLY A 27 -1.76 4.23 -9.70
C GLY A 27 -1.46 5.71 -9.89
N LEU A 28 -0.27 6.06 -10.40
CA LEU A 28 0.09 7.44 -10.72
C LEU A 28 -0.78 8.04 -11.84
N ASP A 29 -1.12 7.27 -12.86
CA ASP A 29 -2.05 7.71 -13.90
C ASP A 29 -3.46 7.96 -13.35
N GLN A 30 -3.95 7.09 -12.45
CA GLN A 30 -5.24 7.28 -11.78
C GLN A 30 -5.22 8.49 -10.85
N ALA A 31 -4.17 8.65 -10.06
CA ALA A 31 -3.95 9.81 -9.19
C ALA A 31 -3.95 11.10 -10.02
N PHE A 32 -3.17 11.14 -11.11
CA PHE A 32 -3.14 12.28 -12.02
C PHE A 32 -4.52 12.61 -12.60
N ASN A 33 -5.29 11.59 -12.98
CA ASN A 33 -6.64 11.77 -13.50
C ASN A 33 -7.63 12.35 -12.47
N ARG A 34 -7.41 12.09 -11.17
CA ARG A 34 -8.17 12.69 -10.06
C ARG A 34 -7.72 14.13 -9.81
N VAL A 35 -6.41 14.35 -9.68
CA VAL A 35 -5.81 15.65 -9.36
C VAL A 35 -6.07 16.68 -10.45
N LYS A 36 -5.93 16.32 -11.74
CA LYS A 36 -6.12 17.25 -12.87
C LYS A 36 -7.49 17.91 -12.90
N LYS A 37 -8.53 17.28 -12.34
CA LYS A 37 -9.89 17.84 -12.27
C LYS A 37 -9.98 19.01 -11.29
N ASN A 38 -9.16 19.00 -10.24
CA ASN A 38 -9.19 19.96 -9.15
C ASN A 38 -8.15 21.07 -9.30
N VAL A 39 -7.05 20.79 -10.02
CA VAL A 39 -5.94 21.72 -10.16
C VAL A 39 -6.20 22.78 -11.23
N ASN A 40 -5.87 24.03 -10.90
CA ASN A 40 -5.83 25.17 -11.81
C ASN A 40 -4.41 25.41 -12.28
N VAL A 41 -4.17 25.19 -13.57
CA VAL A 41 -2.88 25.47 -14.21
C VAL A 41 -3.03 26.67 -15.14
N PRO A 42 -2.22 27.73 -14.99
CA PRO A 42 -2.22 28.87 -15.92
C PRO A 42 -2.04 28.41 -17.37
N GLY A 43 -2.89 28.92 -18.27
CA GLY A 43 -2.86 28.57 -19.70
C GLY A 43 -3.61 27.27 -20.07
N PHE A 44 -4.06 26.47 -19.11
CA PHE A 44 -4.84 25.26 -19.37
C PHE A 44 -6.25 25.35 -18.77
N ARG A 45 -7.24 24.87 -19.53
CA ARG A 45 -8.58 24.68 -19.00
C ARG A 45 -8.56 23.60 -17.91
N LYS A 46 -9.28 23.82 -16.80
CA LYS A 46 -9.48 22.84 -15.71
C LYS A 46 -9.68 21.42 -16.27
N GLY A 47 -8.94 20.44 -15.77
CA GLY A 47 -9.05 19.04 -16.21
C GLY A 47 -8.26 18.67 -17.48
N LYS A 48 -7.69 19.62 -18.21
CA LYS A 48 -7.03 19.41 -19.51
C LYS A 48 -5.52 19.65 -19.49
N VAL A 49 -4.91 19.68 -18.31
CA VAL A 49 -3.45 19.75 -18.18
C VAL A 49 -2.80 18.44 -18.65
N SER A 50 -1.66 18.55 -19.34
CA SER A 50 -0.83 17.39 -19.72
C SER A 50 0.03 16.94 -18.55
N ARG A 51 0.33 15.63 -18.47
CA ARG A 51 1.15 15.03 -17.42
C ARG A 51 2.54 15.68 -17.33
N GLN A 52 3.19 15.95 -18.47
CA GLN A 52 4.51 16.59 -18.52
C GLN A 52 4.51 18.00 -17.91
N VAL A 53 3.43 18.76 -18.11
CA VAL A 53 3.31 20.13 -17.58
C VAL A 53 3.07 20.07 -16.07
N PHE A 54 2.24 19.13 -15.63
CA PHE A 54 1.95 18.92 -14.22
C PHE A 54 3.21 18.50 -13.44
N GLU A 55 3.96 17.52 -13.94
CA GLU A 55 5.21 17.05 -13.33
C GLU A 55 6.26 18.16 -13.25
N LYS A 56 6.33 19.07 -14.23
CA LYS A 56 7.24 20.21 -14.20
C LYS A 56 6.89 21.27 -13.16
N MET A 57 5.60 21.47 -12.86
CA MET A 57 5.17 22.51 -11.92
C MET A 57 5.05 22.03 -10.48
N TYR A 58 4.51 20.83 -10.29
CA TYR A 58 4.19 20.28 -8.96
C TYR A 58 5.14 19.16 -8.53
N GLY A 59 5.96 18.64 -9.45
CA GLY A 59 6.76 17.44 -9.21
C GLY A 59 5.92 16.16 -9.30
N GLU A 60 6.60 15.04 -9.52
CA GLU A 60 5.96 13.71 -9.50
C GLU A 60 5.56 13.28 -8.08
N GLU A 61 6.27 13.81 -7.07
CA GLU A 61 6.04 13.54 -5.65
C GLU A 61 4.63 13.97 -5.19
N ALA A 62 4.06 15.01 -5.82
CA ALA A 62 2.70 15.43 -5.55
C ALA A 62 1.64 14.36 -5.85
N LEU A 63 1.97 13.37 -6.70
CA LEU A 63 1.10 12.24 -7.03
C LEU A 63 1.38 11.02 -6.15
N TYR A 64 2.51 10.96 -5.44
CA TYR A 64 2.89 9.77 -4.68
C TYR A 64 1.91 9.47 -3.55
N GLN A 65 1.48 10.49 -2.81
CA GLN A 65 0.53 10.30 -1.72
C GLN A 65 -0.83 9.80 -2.22
N ASP A 66 -1.34 10.38 -3.32
CA ASP A 66 -2.60 9.94 -3.91
C ASP A 66 -2.48 8.54 -4.55
N ALA A 67 -1.36 8.24 -5.21
CA ALA A 67 -1.12 6.92 -5.76
C ALA A 67 -0.97 5.86 -4.66
N LEU A 68 -0.32 6.18 -3.54
CA LEU A 68 -0.28 5.31 -2.36
C LEU A 68 -1.69 5.04 -1.83
N ASN A 69 -2.51 6.06 -1.65
CA ASN A 69 -3.87 5.88 -1.15
C ASN A 69 -4.74 5.00 -2.06
N ILE A 70 -4.45 4.98 -3.36
CA ILE A 70 -5.16 4.15 -4.34
C ILE A 70 -4.61 2.72 -4.35
N LEU A 71 -3.29 2.54 -4.36
CA LEU A 71 -2.65 1.24 -4.54
C LEU A 71 -2.55 0.43 -3.25
N LEU A 72 -2.46 1.11 -2.10
CA LEU A 72 -2.17 0.48 -0.83
C LEU A 72 -3.28 -0.48 -0.35
N PRO A 73 -4.58 -0.17 -0.49
CA PRO A 73 -5.65 -1.12 -0.15
C PRO A 73 -5.55 -2.41 -0.97
N ASP A 74 -5.47 -2.29 -2.30
CA ASP A 74 -5.40 -3.45 -3.20
C ASP A 74 -4.12 -4.27 -2.96
N ALA A 75 -2.98 -3.61 -2.77
CA ALA A 75 -1.71 -4.30 -2.51
C ALA A 75 -1.70 -5.01 -1.14
N TYR A 76 -2.32 -4.40 -0.12
CA TYR A 76 -2.48 -5.01 1.19
C TYR A 76 -3.41 -6.22 1.15
N ASP A 77 -4.57 -6.08 0.50
CA ASP A 77 -5.55 -7.17 0.40
C ASP A 77 -4.95 -8.39 -0.31
N ASN A 78 -4.25 -8.18 -1.43
CA ASN A 78 -3.54 -9.25 -2.11
C ASN A 78 -2.47 -9.90 -1.22
N ALA A 79 -1.70 -9.11 -0.45
CA ALA A 79 -0.68 -9.65 0.43
C ALA A 79 -1.27 -10.43 1.62
N VAL A 80 -2.43 -10.02 2.12
CA VAL A 80 -3.18 -10.74 3.16
C VAL A 80 -3.73 -12.07 2.61
N GLU A 81 -4.27 -12.06 1.39
CA GLU A 81 -4.74 -13.28 0.71
C GLU A 81 -3.60 -14.26 0.44
N GLU A 82 -2.47 -13.79 -0.09
CA GLU A 82 -1.28 -14.62 -0.34
C GLU A 82 -0.72 -15.24 0.94
N THR A 83 -0.77 -14.53 2.07
CA THR A 83 -0.27 -15.03 3.35
C THR A 83 -1.28 -15.84 4.14
N GLY A 84 -2.57 -15.82 3.74
CA GLY A 84 -3.66 -16.53 4.42
C GLY A 84 -3.89 -16.05 5.86
N ILE A 85 -3.48 -14.82 6.18
CA ILE A 85 -3.55 -14.25 7.52
C ILE A 85 -4.91 -13.59 7.72
N PHE A 86 -5.47 -13.69 8.93
CA PHE A 86 -6.67 -12.95 9.31
C PHE A 86 -6.27 -11.79 10.23
N PRO A 87 -6.06 -10.57 9.68
CA PRO A 87 -5.80 -9.39 10.49
C PRO A 87 -7.03 -9.03 11.33
N VAL A 88 -6.81 -8.74 12.61
CA VAL A 88 -7.88 -8.39 13.58
C VAL A 88 -7.96 -6.89 13.80
N THR A 89 -6.89 -6.15 13.47
CA THR A 89 -6.77 -4.70 13.65
C THR A 89 -6.46 -4.03 12.32
N GLN A 90 -6.68 -2.71 12.26
CA GLN A 90 -6.12 -1.89 11.19
C GLN A 90 -4.59 -1.99 11.19
N PRO A 91 -3.95 -2.20 10.03
CA PRO A 91 -2.50 -2.26 9.92
C PRO A 91 -1.89 -0.92 10.28
N LYS A 92 -0.75 -0.95 10.99
CA LYS A 92 0.13 0.21 11.08
C LYS A 92 1.07 0.18 9.89
N ILE A 93 1.04 1.24 9.09
CA ILE A 93 1.75 1.30 7.81
C ILE A 93 2.97 2.20 7.97
N ASP A 94 4.14 1.63 7.76
CA ASP A 94 5.40 2.34 7.71
C ASP A 94 5.96 2.22 6.28
N ILE A 95 6.24 3.38 5.70
CA ILE A 95 6.79 3.50 4.35
C ILE A 95 8.31 3.44 4.47
N GLU A 96 8.91 2.37 3.97
CA GLU A 96 10.36 2.18 4.09
C GLU A 96 11.13 2.85 2.95
N SER A 97 10.62 2.74 1.72
CA SER A 97 11.26 3.34 0.56
C SER A 97 10.26 3.67 -0.53
N ILE A 98 10.22 4.96 -0.91
CA ILE A 98 9.54 5.47 -2.10
C ILE A 98 10.61 6.12 -2.96
N GLU A 99 11.28 5.31 -3.78
CA GLU A 99 12.23 5.82 -4.75
C GLU A 99 11.63 5.86 -6.15
N LYS A 100 11.93 6.93 -6.88
CA LYS A 100 11.51 7.11 -8.26
C LYS A 100 12.14 6.04 -9.14
N GLY A 101 11.32 5.26 -9.83
CA GLY A 101 11.81 4.19 -10.72
C GLY A 101 12.36 2.97 -9.98
N LYS A 102 11.94 2.75 -8.73
CA LYS A 102 12.14 1.51 -7.98
C LYS A 102 10.79 1.02 -7.42
N PRO A 103 10.65 -0.29 -7.13
CA PRO A 103 9.47 -0.79 -6.42
C PRO A 103 9.35 -0.10 -5.06
N TRP A 104 8.11 0.17 -4.65
CA TRP A 104 7.85 0.75 -3.33
C TRP A 104 7.84 -0.36 -2.30
N VAL A 105 8.62 -0.16 -1.23
CA VAL A 105 8.71 -1.11 -0.13
C VAL A 105 7.88 -0.57 1.03
N ILE A 106 6.82 -1.31 1.36
CA ILE A 106 5.87 -0.93 2.41
C ILE A 106 5.90 -2.01 3.49
N LYS A 107 5.99 -1.57 4.74
CA LYS A 107 5.88 -2.41 5.92
C LYS A 107 4.52 -2.19 6.55
N ALA A 108 3.74 -3.26 6.65
CA ALA A 108 2.49 -3.27 7.39
C ALA A 108 2.64 -4.14 8.64
N GLU A 109 2.56 -3.53 9.82
CA GLU A 109 2.48 -4.25 11.08
C GLU A 109 1.01 -4.58 11.38
N VAL A 110 0.69 -5.87 11.50
CA VAL A 110 -0.65 -6.38 11.73
C VAL A 110 -0.70 -7.30 12.94
N ILE A 111 -1.78 -7.20 13.70
CA ILE A 111 -2.08 -8.14 14.78
C ILE A 111 -2.99 -9.23 14.22
N VAL A 112 -2.53 -10.47 14.33
CA VAL A 112 -3.20 -11.66 13.81
C VAL A 112 -3.81 -12.45 14.94
N LYS A 113 -4.85 -13.23 14.62
CA LYS A 113 -5.48 -14.11 15.61
C LYS A 113 -4.45 -15.14 16.12
N PRO A 114 -4.37 -15.37 17.44
CA PRO A 114 -3.52 -16.43 17.99
C PRO A 114 -3.92 -17.79 17.42
N GLU A 115 -2.92 -18.62 17.10
CA GLU A 115 -3.13 -20.06 16.91
C GLU A 115 -3.47 -20.69 18.27
N VAL A 116 -4.76 -20.96 18.51
CA VAL A 116 -5.19 -21.64 19.73
C VAL A 116 -5.00 -23.14 19.53
N LYS A 117 -3.95 -23.70 20.13
CA LYS A 117 -3.84 -25.15 20.30
C LYS A 117 -4.62 -25.54 21.54
N LEU A 118 -5.78 -26.18 21.35
CA LEU A 118 -6.53 -26.79 22.44
C LEU A 118 -5.65 -27.88 23.07
N GLY A 119 -5.39 -27.77 24.38
CA GLY A 119 -4.78 -28.85 25.15
C GLY A 119 -5.72 -30.06 25.25
N GLU A 120 -5.26 -31.14 25.90
CA GLU A 120 -6.11 -32.29 26.19
C GLU A 120 -7.23 -31.91 27.16
N TYR A 121 -8.42 -31.64 26.63
CA TYR A 121 -9.62 -31.27 27.39
C TYR A 121 -10.42 -32.50 27.87
N LYS A 122 -10.06 -33.71 27.41
CA LYS A 122 -10.72 -34.97 27.79
C LYS A 122 -10.14 -35.49 29.12
N GLY A 123 -10.54 -34.87 30.22
CA GLY A 123 -10.11 -35.27 31.57
C GLY A 123 -10.54 -34.34 32.70
N LEU A 124 -11.10 -33.17 32.38
CA LEU A 124 -11.74 -32.29 33.36
C LEU A 124 -13.12 -32.88 33.70
N THR A 125 -13.22 -33.53 34.87
CA THR A 125 -14.49 -33.99 35.46
C THR A 125 -15.08 -32.89 36.32
#